data_AF-A0A170Z3G5-F1
#
_entry.id   AF-A0A170Z3G5-F1
#
_cell.length_a   1.000
_cell.length_b   1.000
_cell.length_c   1.000
_cell.angle_alpha   90.00
_cell.angle_beta   90.00
_cell.angle_gamma   90.00
#
_symmetry.space_group_name_H-M   'P 1'
#
loop_
_entity.id
_entity.type
_entity.pdbx_description
1 polymer ?
#
loop_
_entity_poly.entity_id
_entity_poly.type
_entity_poly.pdbx_seq_one_letter_code
_entity_poly.pdbx_strand_id
1 'polypeptide(L)'
;IILAVAGVHRMGWEDRISQILSETEMLYAVGQGALAIECRKKDCSLFSGLYHVDTALCCIAERSLLNTLGGGCSAPVAVHSRLDSDGTQYLTAAVWSLDGRETLQKSASTTVAKQDLQNGDCLSEVSFCGITEDCIGKYYIRQAVKLGVDLANNLIEKGALKIIEDD
;
A
#
# COMPACT_ATOMS: atom_id res chain seq x y z
N ILE A 1 -1.15 4.69 -25.04
CA ILE A 1 -0.77 3.64 -24.07
C ILE A 1 -0.85 4.23 -22.67
N ILE A 2 -1.03 3.41 -21.64
CA ILE A 2 -0.97 3.82 -20.24
C ILE A 2 0.28 3.19 -19.63
N LEU A 3 1.07 3.98 -18.91
CA LEU A 3 2.32 3.55 -18.28
C LEU A 3 2.44 4.17 -16.89
N ALA A 4 3.16 3.50 -15.99
CA ALA A 4 3.49 4.05 -14.69
C ALA A 4 4.50 5.21 -14.83
N VAL A 5 4.14 6.37 -14.30
CA VAL A 5 4.97 7.60 -14.29
C VAL A 5 6.37 7.32 -13.73
N ALA A 6 6.47 6.57 -12.63
CA ALA A 6 7.75 6.20 -12.01
C ALA A 6 8.68 5.40 -12.95
N GLY A 7 8.13 4.55 -13.83
CA GLY A 7 8.92 3.81 -14.82
C GLY A 7 9.44 4.72 -15.92
N VAL A 8 8.60 5.62 -16.42
CA VAL A 8 8.96 6.61 -17.45
C VAL A 8 10.07 7.55 -16.94
N HIS A 9 9.94 8.05 -15.70
CA HIS A 9 10.98 8.85 -15.06
C HIS A 9 12.32 8.13 -14.95
N ARG A 10 12.32 6.87 -14.47
CA ARG A 10 13.56 6.10 -14.32
C ARG A 10 14.29 5.84 -15.64
N MET A 11 13.56 5.86 -16.75
CA MET A 11 14.12 5.73 -18.10
C MET A 11 14.61 7.06 -18.69
N GLY A 12 14.37 8.19 -18.03
CA GLY A 12 14.68 9.53 -18.55
C GLY A 12 13.78 9.94 -19.71
N TRP A 13 12.53 9.49 -19.71
CA TRP A 13 11.56 9.70 -20.80
C TRP A 13 10.42 10.64 -20.42
N GLU A 14 10.64 11.55 -19.47
CA GLU A 14 9.64 12.50 -18.97
C GLU A 14 8.94 13.30 -20.06
N ASP A 15 9.70 13.71 -21.09
CA ASP A 15 9.19 14.46 -22.25
C ASP A 15 8.17 13.67 -23.09
N ARG A 16 7.98 12.38 -22.81
CA ARG A 16 6.97 11.52 -23.45
C ARG A 16 5.66 11.45 -22.68
N ILE A 17 5.60 12.01 -21.47
CA ILE A 17 4.37 12.03 -20.66
C ILE A 17 3.41 13.06 -21.25
N SER A 18 2.34 12.59 -21.90
CA SER A 18 1.30 13.47 -22.44
C SER A 18 0.29 13.92 -21.39
N GLN A 19 0.06 13.10 -20.36
CA GLN A 19 -0.85 13.38 -19.25
C GLN A 19 -0.46 12.53 -18.03
N ILE A 20 -0.49 13.13 -16.85
CA ILE A 20 -0.47 12.41 -15.57
C ILE A 20 -1.92 12.27 -15.12
N LEU A 21 -2.37 11.04 -14.89
CA LEU A 21 -3.70 10.76 -14.36
C LEU A 21 -3.68 10.97 -12.84
N SER A 22 -4.60 11.80 -12.35
CA SER A 22 -4.73 12.16 -10.94
C SER A 22 -5.43 11.07 -10.11
N GLU A 23 -5.35 11.18 -8.78
CA GLU A 23 -5.98 10.25 -7.83
C GLU A 23 -7.50 10.15 -7.98
N THR A 24 -8.15 11.16 -8.57
CA THR A 24 -9.60 11.16 -8.87
C THR A 24 -9.93 10.53 -10.22
N GLU A 25 -8.96 10.44 -11.14
CA GLU A 25 -9.15 9.86 -12.47
C GLU A 25 -8.79 8.37 -12.50
N MET A 26 -7.68 8.00 -11.85
CA MET A 26 -7.21 6.62 -11.82
C MET A 26 -6.35 6.34 -10.58
N LEU A 27 -6.82 5.40 -9.76
CA LEU A 27 -6.03 4.84 -8.66
C LEU A 27 -4.87 3.98 -9.21
N TYR A 28 -3.79 3.85 -8.45
CA TYR A 28 -2.59 3.12 -8.88
C TYR A 28 -2.55 1.68 -8.35
N ALA A 29 -1.71 0.82 -8.94
CA ALA A 29 -1.54 -0.55 -8.44
C ALA A 29 -0.80 -0.59 -7.10
N VAL A 30 -1.13 -1.54 -6.22
CA VAL A 30 -0.49 -1.68 -4.88
C VAL A 30 1.04 -1.64 -4.97
N GLY A 31 1.66 -0.72 -4.22
CA GLY A 31 3.10 -0.51 -4.19
C GLY A 31 3.70 0.18 -5.43
N GLN A 32 2.88 0.69 -6.35
CA GLN A 32 3.37 1.31 -7.58
C GLN A 32 4.31 2.48 -7.27
N GLY A 33 5.48 2.47 -7.92
CA GLY A 33 6.50 3.50 -7.74
C GLY A 33 7.47 3.25 -6.59
N ALA A 34 7.14 2.42 -5.61
CA ALA A 34 8.08 1.99 -4.58
C ALA A 34 9.11 0.99 -5.12
N LEU A 35 10.31 0.98 -4.53
CA LEU A 35 11.31 -0.07 -4.73
C LEU A 35 11.49 -0.81 -3.40
N ALA A 36 11.53 -2.14 -3.46
CA ALA A 36 11.78 -2.99 -2.31
C ALA A 36 13.12 -3.70 -2.47
N ILE A 37 13.80 -3.94 -1.34
CA ILE A 37 15.02 -4.73 -1.28
C ILE A 37 14.66 -6.05 -0.62
N GLU A 38 14.79 -7.14 -1.36
CA GLU A 38 14.69 -8.48 -0.80
C GLU A 38 16.07 -8.93 -0.32
N CYS A 39 16.15 -9.31 0.95
CA CYS A 39 17.36 -9.83 1.54
C CYS A 39 17.04 -10.88 2.60
N ARG A 40 18.08 -11.61 3.05
CA ARG A 40 17.92 -12.48 4.21
C ARG A 40 17.68 -11.62 5.44
N LYS A 41 16.84 -12.11 6.35
CA LYS A 41 16.47 -11.39 7.59
C LYS A 41 17.67 -10.83 8.37
N LYS A 42 18.73 -11.63 8.55
CA LYS A 42 19.95 -11.23 9.27
C LYS A 42 20.74 -10.09 8.61
N ASP A 43 20.46 -9.78 7.34
CA ASP A 43 21.17 -8.78 6.54
C ASP A 43 20.35 -7.47 6.39
N CYS A 44 19.15 -7.36 6.99
CA CYS A 44 18.27 -6.20 6.86
C CYS A 44 18.91 -4.89 7.34
N SER A 45 19.69 -4.95 8.42
CA SER A 45 20.37 -3.78 8.99
C SER A 45 21.34 -3.09 8.02
N LEU A 46 21.87 -3.81 7.03
CA LEU A 46 22.74 -3.28 5.98
C LEU A 46 22.04 -2.25 5.08
N PHE A 47 20.71 -2.29 5.00
CA PHE A 47 19.91 -1.45 4.12
C PHE A 47 19.12 -0.36 4.85
N SER A 48 19.32 -0.21 6.17
CA SER A 48 18.61 0.78 7.00
C SER A 48 18.69 2.22 6.46
N GLY A 49 19.81 2.60 5.84
CA GLY A 49 19.98 3.93 5.23
C GLY A 49 19.14 4.19 3.97
N LEU A 50 18.54 3.15 3.37
CA LEU A 50 17.65 3.26 2.19
C LEU A 50 16.17 3.23 2.60
N TYR A 51 15.87 3.04 3.88
CA TYR A 51 14.53 2.84 4.36
C TYR A 51 13.76 4.15 4.48
N HIS A 52 12.67 4.29 3.74
CA HIS A 52 11.77 5.44 3.82
C HIS A 52 10.49 5.06 4.56
N VAL A 53 10.36 5.53 5.81
CA VAL A 53 9.28 5.14 6.74
C VAL A 53 7.90 5.41 6.15
N ASP A 54 7.67 6.59 5.59
CA ASP A 54 6.36 6.99 5.08
C ASP A 54 5.90 6.10 3.92
N THR A 55 6.82 5.80 2.99
CA THR A 55 6.55 4.86 1.88
C THR A 55 6.31 3.45 2.41
N ALA A 56 7.08 2.99 3.38
CA ALA A 56 6.90 1.66 3.96
C ALA A 56 5.52 1.52 4.63
N LEU A 57 5.07 2.50 5.41
CA LEU A 57 3.75 2.49 6.03
C LEU A 57 2.62 2.47 5.00
N CYS A 58 2.74 3.27 3.94
CA CYS A 58 1.82 3.27 2.81
C CYS A 58 1.76 1.88 2.15
N CYS A 59 2.90 1.32 1.77
CA CYS A 59 2.98 -0.02 1.17
C CYS A 59 2.46 -1.12 2.11
N ILE A 60 2.67 -1.03 3.42
CA ILE A 60 2.13 -2.00 4.39
C ILE A 60 0.60 -1.98 4.36
N ALA A 61 -0.02 -0.80 4.40
CA ALA A 61 -1.47 -0.68 4.37
C ALA A 61 -2.07 -1.21 3.06
N GLU A 62 -1.47 -0.83 1.92
CA GLU A 62 -1.90 -1.29 0.60
C GLU A 62 -1.75 -2.82 0.43
N ARG A 63 -0.61 -3.38 0.83
CA ARG A 63 -0.35 -4.83 0.74
C ARG A 63 -1.24 -5.63 1.69
N SER A 64 -1.52 -5.09 2.89
CA SER A 64 -2.44 -5.71 3.84
C SER A 64 -3.85 -5.77 3.25
N LEU A 65 -4.31 -4.69 2.61
CA LEU A 65 -5.59 -4.65 1.92
C LEU A 65 -5.69 -5.70 0.81
N LEU A 66 -4.69 -5.75 -0.09
CA LEU A 66 -4.72 -6.69 -1.21
C LEU A 66 -4.68 -8.15 -0.73
N ASN A 67 -3.85 -8.43 0.27
CA ASN A 67 -3.75 -9.75 0.87
C ASN A 67 -5.06 -10.17 1.54
N THR A 68 -5.76 -9.26 2.22
CA THR A 68 -7.08 -9.53 2.83
C THR A 68 -8.17 -9.75 1.79
N LEU A 69 -8.12 -9.06 0.65
CA LEU A 69 -9.02 -9.31 -0.48
C LEU A 69 -8.75 -10.65 -1.20
N GLY A 70 -7.67 -11.36 -0.88
CA GLY A 70 -7.24 -12.57 -1.60
C GLY A 70 -6.73 -12.28 -3.01
N GLY A 71 -6.44 -11.01 -3.33
CA GLY A 71 -6.01 -10.59 -4.66
C GLY A 71 -4.52 -10.85 -4.91
N GLY A 72 -4.19 -11.19 -6.16
CA GLY A 72 -2.82 -11.21 -6.68
C GLY A 72 -2.57 -10.08 -7.68
N CYS A 73 -1.44 -10.12 -8.40
CA CYS A 73 -1.09 -9.09 -9.40
C CYS A 73 -2.13 -8.92 -10.53
N SER A 74 -2.97 -9.93 -10.78
CA SER A 74 -3.99 -9.90 -11.83
C SER A 74 -5.36 -9.46 -11.33
N ALA A 75 -5.52 -9.21 -10.02
CA ALA A 75 -6.80 -8.79 -9.49
C ALA A 75 -7.09 -7.33 -9.90
N PRO A 76 -8.33 -6.99 -10.31
CA PRO A 76 -8.73 -5.64 -10.69
C PRO A 76 -8.90 -4.75 -9.45
N VAL A 77 -7.82 -4.56 -8.69
CA VAL A 77 -7.75 -3.80 -7.43
C VAL A 77 -6.76 -2.66 -7.61
N ALA A 78 -7.17 -1.45 -7.24
CA ALA A 78 -6.31 -0.28 -7.24
C ALA A 78 -6.45 0.51 -5.94
N VAL A 79 -5.42 1.28 -5.61
CA VAL A 79 -5.29 2.01 -4.36
C VAL A 79 -4.75 3.41 -4.59
N HIS A 80 -4.97 4.27 -3.59
CA HIS A 80 -4.25 5.51 -3.40
C HIS A 80 -4.01 5.70 -1.91
N SER A 81 -2.77 5.91 -1.51
CA SER A 81 -2.40 6.11 -0.10
C SER A 81 -1.46 7.29 0.08
N ARG A 82 -1.57 7.94 1.23
CA ARG A 82 -0.67 9.02 1.65
C ARG A 82 -0.56 9.06 3.16
N LEU A 83 0.57 9.55 3.65
CA LEU A 83 0.79 9.87 5.06
C LEU A 83 1.05 11.37 5.16
N ASP A 84 0.15 12.07 5.86
CA ASP A 84 0.26 13.51 6.06
C ASP A 84 1.22 13.82 7.21
N SER A 85 1.72 15.06 7.26
CA SER A 85 2.73 15.49 8.24
C SER A 85 2.26 15.43 9.70
N ASP A 86 0.94 15.47 9.92
CA ASP A 86 0.29 15.33 11.22
C ASP A 86 0.24 13.87 11.72
N GLY A 87 0.72 12.93 10.90
CA GLY A 87 0.68 11.49 11.18
C GLY A 87 -0.62 10.83 10.75
N THR A 88 -1.50 11.49 10.01
CA THR A 88 -2.72 10.87 9.50
C THR A 88 -2.42 10.08 8.22
N GLN A 89 -2.63 8.77 8.25
CA GLN A 89 -2.51 7.90 7.09
C GLN A 89 -3.88 7.75 6.41
N TYR A 90 -3.93 7.97 5.11
CA TYR A 90 -5.12 7.80 4.27
C TYR A 90 -4.92 6.62 3.32
N LEU A 91 -5.97 5.83 3.12
CA LEU A 91 -6.02 4.77 2.12
C LEU A 91 -7.38 4.79 1.42
N THR A 92 -7.35 4.91 0.11
CA THR A 92 -8.49 4.67 -0.79
C THR A 92 -8.22 3.41 -1.58
N ALA A 93 -9.22 2.57 -1.74
CA ALA A 93 -9.14 1.36 -2.53
C ALA A 93 -10.43 1.16 -3.32
N ALA A 94 -10.28 0.57 -4.50
CA ALA A 94 -11.40 0.19 -5.32
C ALA A 94 -11.15 -1.16 -6.00
N VAL A 95 -12.26 -1.84 -6.28
CA VAL A 95 -12.31 -3.09 -7.05
C VAL A 95 -13.24 -2.90 -8.24
N TRP A 96 -12.96 -3.58 -9.34
CA TRP A 96 -13.77 -3.53 -10.56
C TRP A 96 -14.07 -4.93 -11.10
N SER A 97 -15.16 -5.08 -11.84
CA SER A 97 -15.34 -6.23 -12.72
C SER A 97 -14.34 -6.17 -13.88
N LEU A 98 -14.05 -7.29 -14.54
CA LEU A 98 -13.09 -7.31 -15.65
C LEU A 98 -13.53 -6.44 -16.84
N ASP A 99 -14.84 -6.29 -17.04
CA ASP A 99 -15.41 -5.40 -18.06
C ASP A 99 -15.50 -3.93 -17.63
N GLY A 100 -15.16 -3.64 -16.36
CA GLY A 100 -15.16 -2.31 -15.76
C GLY A 100 -16.55 -1.72 -15.50
N ARG A 101 -17.64 -2.48 -15.66
CA ARG A 101 -19.02 -1.99 -15.46
C ARG A 101 -19.40 -1.88 -14.00
N GLU A 102 -18.90 -2.79 -13.17
CA GLU A 102 -19.11 -2.76 -11.73
C GLU A 102 -17.88 -2.23 -11.03
N THR A 103 -18.11 -1.39 -10.03
CA THR A 103 -17.04 -0.85 -9.19
C THR A 103 -17.51 -0.65 -7.77
N LEU A 104 -16.59 -0.87 -6.84
CA LEU A 104 -16.80 -0.54 -5.44
C LEU A 104 -15.54 0.15 -4.92
N GLN A 105 -15.70 1.40 -4.50
CA GLN A 105 -14.64 2.23 -3.95
C GLN A 105 -14.94 2.65 -2.51
N LYS A 106 -13.91 2.58 -1.66
CA LYS A 106 -13.96 3.02 -0.26
C LYS A 106 -12.67 3.72 0.14
N SER A 107 -12.78 4.57 1.15
CA SER A 107 -11.64 5.26 1.75
C SER A 107 -11.72 5.15 3.27
N ALA A 108 -10.56 5.06 3.91
CA ALA A 108 -10.40 5.07 5.34
C ALA A 108 -9.12 5.85 5.73
N SER A 109 -9.03 6.24 6.99
CA SER A 109 -7.84 6.86 7.55
C SER A 109 -7.61 6.41 8.98
N THR A 110 -6.36 6.44 9.43
CA THR A 110 -6.00 6.23 10.83
C THR A 110 -4.91 7.20 11.25
N THR A 111 -4.90 7.57 12.53
CA THR A 111 -3.82 8.38 13.10
C THR A 111 -2.67 7.47 13.52
N VAL A 112 -1.53 7.73 12.93
CA VAL A 112 -0.25 7.06 13.13
C VAL A 112 0.61 8.04 13.92
N ALA A 113 0.26 8.27 15.20
CA ALA A 113 0.85 9.32 16.02
C ALA A 113 2.37 9.14 16.13
N LYS A 114 3.15 10.12 15.61
CA LYS A 114 4.62 10.21 15.79
C LYS A 114 4.95 10.44 17.28
N GLN A 115 4.83 9.43 18.12
CA GLN A 115 5.46 9.43 19.44
C GLN A 115 6.89 8.93 19.29
N ASP A 116 7.84 9.63 19.93
CA ASP A 116 9.27 9.32 19.90
C ASP A 116 9.52 7.81 19.89
N LEU A 117 10.31 7.33 18.92
CA LEU A 117 10.74 5.94 18.84
C LEU A 117 11.58 5.59 20.08
N GLN A 118 10.92 5.29 21.20
CA GLN A 118 11.56 4.71 22.36
C GLN A 118 11.23 3.23 22.42
N ASN A 119 12.32 2.46 22.41
CA ASN A 119 12.40 1.01 22.49
C ASN A 119 11.42 0.41 23.50
N GLY A 120 10.79 -0.69 23.11
CA GLY A 120 10.22 -1.64 24.07
C GLY A 120 8.90 -2.25 23.63
N ASP A 121 8.97 -3.31 22.83
CA ASP A 121 8.42 -4.59 23.30
C ASP A 121 8.94 -5.75 22.46
N CYS A 122 9.62 -6.69 23.12
CA CYS A 122 10.21 -7.88 22.51
C CYS A 122 9.15 -8.98 22.45
N LEU A 123 8.46 -9.08 21.31
CA LEU A 123 7.57 -10.18 20.97
C LEU A 123 7.83 -10.57 19.51
N SER A 124 7.82 -11.88 19.25
CA SER A 124 8.33 -12.60 18.08
C SER A 124 8.11 -11.92 16.72
N GLU A 125 9.18 -11.35 16.17
CA GLU A 125 9.60 -11.37 14.76
C GLU A 125 8.52 -11.71 13.68
N VAL A 126 7.57 -10.82 13.42
CA VAL A 126 6.60 -10.99 12.32
C VAL A 126 7.01 -10.13 11.13
N SER A 127 7.13 -10.75 9.96
CA SER A 127 7.20 -10.00 8.70
C SER A 127 5.80 -9.50 8.36
N PHE A 128 5.60 -8.19 8.20
CA PHE A 128 4.30 -7.63 7.84
C PHE A 128 4.19 -7.51 6.33
N CYS A 129 3.47 -8.44 5.71
CA CYS A 129 3.36 -8.54 4.25
C CYS A 129 4.73 -8.59 3.54
N GLY A 130 5.76 -9.17 4.17
CA GLY A 130 7.12 -9.25 3.62
C GLY A 130 8.08 -8.12 4.06
N ILE A 131 7.61 -7.10 4.79
CA ILE A 131 8.41 -5.93 5.19
C ILE A 131 8.91 -6.10 6.63
N THR A 132 10.20 -5.84 6.86
CA THR A 132 10.87 -6.01 8.17
C THR A 132 10.78 -4.76 9.05
N GLU A 133 10.77 -4.98 10.37
CA GLU A 133 10.45 -3.99 11.40
C GLU A 133 11.64 -3.12 11.85
N ASP A 134 12.89 -3.47 11.51
CA ASP A 134 14.10 -2.97 12.19
C ASP A 134 14.24 -1.43 12.22
N CYS A 135 13.50 -0.72 11.36
CA CYS A 135 13.52 0.74 11.25
C CYS A 135 12.23 1.45 11.72
N ILE A 136 11.16 0.72 12.09
CA ILE A 136 9.86 1.30 12.49
C ILE A 136 9.36 0.67 13.80
N GLY A 137 8.84 1.49 14.72
CA GLY A 137 8.14 0.99 15.90
C GLY A 137 6.90 0.14 15.57
N LYS A 138 6.73 -1.00 16.26
CA LYS A 138 5.63 -1.97 16.05
C LYS A 138 4.23 -1.36 16.04
N TYR A 139 4.01 -0.32 16.84
CA TYR A 139 2.73 0.38 16.89
C TYR A 139 2.32 0.94 15.52
N TYR A 140 3.25 1.60 14.82
CA TYR A 140 3.02 2.21 13.52
C TYR A 140 2.65 1.17 12.47
N ILE A 141 3.40 0.07 12.44
CA ILE A 141 3.14 -1.02 11.50
C ILE A 141 1.76 -1.63 11.77
N ARG A 142 1.39 -1.84 13.04
CA ARG A 142 0.05 -2.34 13.40
C ARG A 142 -1.06 -1.40 12.94
N GLN A 143 -0.89 -0.08 13.04
CA GLN A 143 -1.89 0.87 12.53
C GLN A 143 -2.03 0.79 11.01
N ALA A 144 -0.92 0.72 10.28
CA ALA A 144 -0.95 0.57 8.83
C ALA A 144 -1.60 -0.75 8.38
N VAL A 145 -1.25 -1.87 9.02
CA VAL A 145 -1.87 -3.18 8.76
C VAL A 145 -3.37 -3.12 9.05
N LYS A 146 -3.75 -2.58 10.22
CA LYS A 146 -5.14 -2.44 10.63
C LYS A 146 -5.95 -1.61 9.63
N LEU A 147 -5.40 -0.49 9.15
CA LEU A 147 -6.04 0.34 8.13
C LEU A 147 -6.35 -0.46 6.85
N GLY A 148 -5.36 -1.22 6.35
CA GLY A 148 -5.54 -2.04 5.15
C GLY A 148 -6.57 -3.15 5.34
N VAL A 149 -6.49 -3.88 6.45
CA VAL A 149 -7.41 -4.99 6.79
C VAL A 149 -8.84 -4.48 7.00
N ASP A 150 -9.02 -3.41 7.77
CA ASP A 150 -10.35 -2.86 8.07
C ASP A 150 -11.02 -2.34 6.78
N LEU A 151 -10.28 -1.67 5.89
CA LEU A 151 -10.81 -1.21 4.61
C LEU A 151 -11.17 -2.38 3.66
N ALA A 152 -10.33 -3.42 3.60
CA ALA A 152 -10.63 -4.63 2.84
C ALA A 152 -11.90 -5.33 3.35
N ASN A 153 -12.06 -5.49 4.66
CA ASN A 153 -13.28 -6.05 5.25
C ASN A 153 -14.51 -5.22 4.88
N ASN A 154 -14.42 -3.88 4.91
CA ASN A 154 -15.52 -3.01 4.48
C ASN A 154 -15.90 -3.24 3.01
N LEU A 155 -14.91 -3.45 2.13
CA LEU A 155 -15.15 -3.79 0.72
C LEU A 155 -15.82 -5.17 0.58
N ILE A 156 -15.34 -6.19 1.30
CA ILE A 156 -15.89 -7.54 1.29
C ILE A 156 -17.35 -7.55 1.75
N GLU A 157 -17.68 -6.86 2.84
CA GLU A 157 -19.05 -6.70 3.35
C GLU A 157 -20.00 -6.06 2.32
N LYS A 158 -19.46 -5.27 1.40
CA LYS A 158 -20.20 -4.62 0.32
C LYS A 158 -20.22 -5.42 -0.99
N GLY A 159 -19.65 -6.63 -0.99
CA GLY A 159 -19.71 -7.55 -2.12
C GLY A 159 -18.51 -7.50 -3.06
N ALA A 160 -17.37 -6.93 -2.63
CA ALA A 160 -16.17 -6.84 -3.47
C ALA A 160 -15.73 -8.17 -4.09
N LEU A 161 -15.82 -9.28 -3.37
CA LEU A 161 -15.41 -10.59 -3.88
C LEU A 161 -16.25 -11.04 -5.08
N LYS A 162 -17.55 -10.71 -5.09
CA LYS A 162 -18.43 -11.03 -6.22
C LYS A 162 -18.02 -10.24 -7.46
N ILE A 163 -17.77 -8.94 -7.29
CA ILE A 163 -17.31 -8.06 -8.38
C ILE A 163 -16.01 -8.58 -9.00
N ILE A 164 -15.10 -9.14 -8.19
CA ILE A 164 -13.82 -9.69 -8.66
C ILE A 164 -13.99 -11.06 -9.35
N GLU A 165 -14.94 -11.88 -8.90
CA GLU A 165 -15.18 -13.24 -9.39
C GLU A 165 -16.18 -13.34 -10.56
N ASP A 166 -17.01 -12.31 -10.77
CA ASP A 166 -18.03 -12.30 -11.82
C ASP A 166 -17.37 -12.16 -13.21
N ASP A 167 -17.31 -13.30 -13.92
CA ASP A 167 -17.01 -13.48 -15.35
C ASP A 167 -18.28 -13.76 -16.18
#